data_AF-A0A348UNA3-F1
#
_entry.id   AF-A0A348UNA3-F1
#
_cell.length_a   1.000
_cell.length_b   1.000
_cell.length_c   1.000
_cell.angle_alpha   90.00
_cell.angle_beta   90.00
_cell.angle_gamma   90.00
#
_symmetry.space_group_name_H-M   'P 1'
#
loop_
_entity.id
_entity.type
_entity.pdbx_description
1 polymer ?
#
loop_
_entity_poly.entity_id
_entity_poly.type
_entity_poly.pdbx_seq_one_letter_code
_entity_poly.pdbx_strand_id
1 'polypeptide(L)'
;MQYMNLGHTGLSVSRLCLGMMTYGSRSWRDWVLEYDESLPFIRSALEAGINFFDTADVYSNGVSEEILGRALRAHGVDREDVVIATKCFNGTHDRKRNRWGLSRKHVIAACDASLQRLGMDYIDLYQIHRFDSRTPIEETIEALSHLVKVGKVRYLGASSMFAWQMSKYLYTADALGGVRFVSMQNHYNLVYREEEREMNPLCVDQGVGLIPWSPLARGLLARPPEARHATLRAETDDFAKQLYRRPADDRVIAVNAEIAGRLGLKPAQTALAWLLGKPGVVSPIIGASKPGHLEDALAALDVRLSVEDVRALEAPYEPAAIAGHV
;
A
#
# COMPACT_ATOMS: atom_id res chain seq x y z
N MET A 1 15.20 -5.80 -11.77
CA MET A 1 14.21 -5.85 -10.68
C MET A 1 14.53 -6.98 -9.71
N GLN A 2 14.29 -6.78 -8.42
CA GLN A 2 14.32 -7.86 -7.41
C GLN A 2 12.88 -8.34 -7.14
N TYR A 3 12.68 -9.63 -6.95
CA TYR A 3 11.36 -10.24 -6.66
C TYR A 3 11.40 -11.01 -5.33
N MET A 4 10.24 -11.15 -4.69
CA MET A 4 10.05 -11.98 -3.50
C MET A 4 8.64 -12.56 -3.47
N ASN A 5 8.46 -13.70 -2.82
CA ASN A 5 7.13 -14.24 -2.57
C ASN A 5 6.34 -13.35 -1.60
N LEU A 6 5.05 -13.17 -1.86
CA LEU A 6 4.15 -12.44 -0.97
C LEU A 6 3.79 -13.31 0.24
N GLY A 7 4.47 -13.09 1.36
CA GLY A 7 4.33 -13.93 2.54
C GLY A 7 4.74 -15.38 2.26
N HIS A 8 4.08 -16.34 2.90
CA HIS A 8 4.30 -17.78 2.66
C HIS A 8 3.45 -18.31 1.49
N THR A 9 3.49 -17.64 0.35
CA THR A 9 2.77 -18.07 -0.87
C THR A 9 3.73 -18.36 -2.02
N GLY A 10 3.20 -18.87 -3.13
CA GLY A 10 3.91 -18.98 -4.40
C GLY A 10 3.82 -17.74 -5.29
N LEU A 11 3.11 -16.68 -4.85
CA LEU A 11 2.92 -15.46 -5.64
C LEU A 11 4.18 -14.60 -5.58
N SER A 12 4.90 -14.47 -6.70
CA SER A 12 6.11 -13.65 -6.82
C SER A 12 5.76 -12.21 -7.19
N VAL A 13 6.16 -11.26 -6.34
CA VAL A 13 5.95 -9.82 -6.54
C VAL A 13 7.27 -9.07 -6.60
N SER A 14 7.33 -7.99 -7.38
CA SER A 14 8.45 -7.06 -7.38
C SER A 14 8.63 -6.45 -5.99
N ARG A 15 9.88 -6.16 -5.59
CA ARG A 15 10.18 -5.55 -4.28
C ARG A 15 9.66 -4.12 -4.08
N LEU A 16 9.09 -3.54 -5.13
CA LEU A 16 8.34 -2.28 -5.08
C LEU A 16 7.00 -2.51 -5.75
N CYS A 17 5.95 -1.95 -5.15
CA CYS A 17 4.60 -1.96 -5.70
C CYS A 17 4.24 -0.55 -6.14
N LEU A 18 3.72 -0.39 -7.36
CA LEU A 18 3.21 0.91 -7.78
C LEU A 18 1.77 1.09 -7.26
N GLY A 19 1.61 2.05 -6.34
CA GLY A 19 0.32 2.47 -5.82
C GLY A 19 -0.39 3.41 -6.77
N MET A 20 -1.66 3.13 -7.03
CA MET A 20 -2.47 3.79 -8.06
C MET A 20 -3.30 4.96 -7.54
N MET A 21 -3.29 5.26 -6.23
CA MET A 21 -4.02 6.39 -5.62
C MET A 21 -3.70 7.76 -6.26
N THR A 22 -2.53 7.87 -6.89
CA THR A 22 -2.08 9.07 -7.60
C THR A 22 -2.79 9.28 -8.94
N TYR A 23 -3.41 8.24 -9.51
CA TYR A 23 -4.02 8.28 -10.82
C TYR A 23 -5.53 8.15 -10.69
N GLY A 24 -6.26 9.12 -11.23
CA GLY A 24 -7.69 9.23 -11.00
C GLY A 24 -8.31 10.47 -11.66
N SER A 25 -9.41 10.95 -11.11
CA SER A 25 -10.04 12.20 -11.57
C SER A 25 -9.76 13.35 -10.62
N ARG A 26 -9.40 14.51 -11.17
CA ARG A 26 -9.19 15.75 -10.39
C ARG A 26 -10.43 16.20 -9.63
N SER A 27 -11.63 15.77 -10.05
CA SER A 27 -12.87 15.97 -9.28
C SER A 27 -12.84 15.36 -7.88
N TRP A 28 -11.98 14.39 -7.63
CA TRP A 28 -11.80 13.77 -6.31
C TRP A 28 -10.75 14.50 -5.47
N ARG A 29 -9.61 14.82 -6.09
CA ARG A 29 -8.45 15.49 -5.47
C ARG A 29 -7.64 16.21 -6.55
N ASP A 30 -7.28 17.47 -6.33
CA ASP A 30 -6.60 18.28 -7.36
C ASP A 30 -5.20 17.77 -7.76
N TRP A 31 -4.54 17.04 -6.87
CA TRP A 31 -3.16 16.56 -7.07
C TRP A 31 -3.04 15.22 -7.81
N VAL A 32 -4.17 14.58 -8.16
CA VAL A 32 -4.11 13.34 -8.95
C VAL A 32 -3.84 13.65 -10.42
N LEU A 33 -3.30 12.65 -11.11
CA LEU A 33 -3.04 12.68 -12.54
C LEU A 33 -4.15 11.92 -13.25
N GLU A 34 -4.62 12.47 -14.38
CA GLU A 34 -5.65 11.81 -15.19
C GLU A 34 -5.03 10.75 -16.12
N TYR A 35 -5.87 10.06 -16.87
CA TYR A 35 -5.47 8.87 -17.63
C TYR A 35 -4.21 9.07 -18.49
N ASP A 36 -4.18 10.10 -19.36
CA ASP A 36 -3.05 10.31 -20.27
C ASP A 36 -1.76 10.67 -19.52
N GLU A 37 -1.86 11.38 -18.40
CA GLU A 37 -0.74 11.75 -17.54
C GLU A 37 -0.21 10.55 -16.73
N SER A 38 -1.04 9.53 -16.49
CA SER A 38 -0.65 8.32 -15.76
C SER A 38 0.19 7.35 -16.61
N LEU A 39 -0.04 7.32 -17.93
CA LEU A 39 0.55 6.32 -18.83
C LEU A 39 2.09 6.26 -18.77
N PRO A 40 2.83 7.37 -18.78
CA PRO A 40 4.29 7.31 -18.72
C PRO A 40 4.82 6.65 -17.44
N PHE A 41 4.13 6.83 -16.31
CA PHE A 41 4.55 6.25 -15.03
C PHE A 41 4.28 4.74 -14.97
N ILE A 42 3.11 4.31 -15.45
CA ILE A 42 2.74 2.90 -15.53
C ILE A 42 3.68 2.17 -16.49
N ARG A 43 3.94 2.77 -17.67
CA ARG A 43 4.89 2.23 -18.64
C ARG A 43 6.29 2.08 -18.06
N SER A 44 6.82 3.12 -17.42
CA SER A 44 8.16 3.09 -16.82
C SER A 44 8.25 2.04 -15.70
N ALA A 45 7.19 1.86 -14.90
CA ALA A 45 7.14 0.80 -13.90
C ALA A 45 7.22 -0.60 -14.53
N LEU A 46 6.44 -0.85 -15.58
CA LEU A 46 6.47 -2.11 -16.33
C LEU A 46 7.85 -2.36 -16.96
N GLU A 47 8.42 -1.35 -17.62
CA GLU A 47 9.76 -1.43 -18.25
C GLU A 47 10.87 -1.68 -17.22
N ALA A 48 10.72 -1.18 -15.99
CA ALA A 48 11.63 -1.45 -14.88
C ALA A 48 11.45 -2.85 -14.24
N GLY A 49 10.42 -3.61 -14.68
CA GLY A 49 10.08 -4.94 -14.19
C GLY A 49 9.17 -4.96 -12.97
N ILE A 50 8.55 -3.84 -12.58
CA ILE A 50 7.50 -3.86 -11.54
C ILE A 50 6.31 -4.63 -12.09
N ASN A 51 5.97 -5.73 -11.42
CA ASN A 51 4.80 -6.53 -11.75
C ASN A 51 3.63 -6.29 -10.79
N PHE A 52 3.85 -5.60 -9.67
CA PHE A 52 2.85 -5.49 -8.61
C PHE A 52 2.23 -4.09 -8.54
N PHE A 53 0.90 -4.02 -8.72
CA PHE A 53 0.13 -2.78 -8.75
C PHE A 53 -0.99 -2.80 -7.70
N ASP A 54 -1.12 -1.73 -6.92
CA ASP A 54 -2.10 -1.63 -5.83
C ASP A 54 -3.07 -0.45 -6.07
N THR A 55 -4.36 -0.76 -6.12
CA THR A 55 -5.44 0.23 -6.23
C THR A 55 -6.51 -0.03 -5.16
N ALA A 56 -7.64 0.67 -5.21
CA ALA A 56 -8.80 0.41 -4.34
C ALA A 56 -10.07 0.93 -5.01
N ASP A 57 -11.20 0.32 -4.68
CA ASP A 57 -12.53 0.77 -5.12
C ASP A 57 -12.78 2.27 -4.88
N VAL A 58 -12.38 2.77 -3.71
CA VAL A 58 -12.61 4.16 -3.29
C VAL A 58 -11.66 5.16 -3.95
N TYR A 59 -10.56 4.73 -4.56
CA TYR A 59 -9.58 5.65 -5.16
C TYR A 59 -10.18 6.34 -6.38
N SER A 60 -10.33 7.66 -6.28
CA SER A 60 -11.12 8.47 -7.21
C SER A 60 -12.49 7.84 -7.52
N ASN A 61 -13.16 7.32 -6.50
CA ASN A 61 -14.49 6.73 -6.63
C ASN A 61 -14.59 5.63 -7.72
N GLY A 62 -13.51 4.86 -7.90
CA GLY A 62 -13.41 3.76 -8.86
C GLY A 62 -12.59 4.09 -10.11
N VAL A 63 -12.38 5.38 -10.42
CA VAL A 63 -11.65 5.79 -11.64
C VAL A 63 -10.20 5.29 -11.64
N SER A 64 -9.57 5.12 -10.48
CA SER A 64 -8.21 4.57 -10.40
C SER A 64 -8.12 3.13 -10.94
N GLU A 65 -9.13 2.30 -10.71
CA GLU A 65 -9.22 0.94 -11.25
C GLU A 65 -9.42 0.95 -12.76
N GLU A 66 -10.28 1.85 -13.26
CA GLU A 66 -10.50 2.04 -14.70
C GLU A 66 -9.21 2.44 -15.42
N ILE A 67 -8.45 3.37 -14.83
CA ILE A 67 -7.17 3.82 -15.35
C ILE A 67 -6.17 2.66 -15.41
N LEU A 68 -5.98 1.92 -14.31
CA LEU A 68 -5.05 0.80 -14.27
C LEU A 68 -5.40 -0.24 -15.33
N GLY A 69 -6.66 -0.68 -15.37
CA GLY A 69 -7.13 -1.67 -16.33
C GLY A 69 -6.93 -1.23 -17.79
N ARG A 70 -7.28 0.02 -18.10
CA ARG A 70 -7.13 0.59 -19.45
C ARG A 70 -5.65 0.76 -19.83
N ALA A 71 -4.80 1.20 -18.90
CA ALA A 71 -3.38 1.41 -19.15
C ALA A 71 -2.64 0.10 -19.43
N LEU A 72 -2.90 -0.96 -18.65
CA LEU A 72 -2.29 -2.28 -18.88
C LEU A 72 -2.66 -2.84 -20.27
N ARG A 73 -3.93 -2.74 -20.67
CA ARG A 73 -4.36 -3.11 -22.03
C ARG A 73 -3.71 -2.25 -23.11
N ALA A 74 -3.62 -0.94 -22.91
CA ALA A 74 -2.97 -0.03 -23.86
C ALA A 74 -1.48 -0.32 -24.05
N HIS A 75 -0.82 -0.85 -23.02
CA HIS A 75 0.58 -1.28 -23.08
C HIS A 75 0.76 -2.74 -23.54
N GLY A 76 -0.32 -3.45 -23.85
CA GLY A 76 -0.25 -4.84 -24.32
C GLY A 76 0.30 -5.81 -23.28
N VAL A 77 0.09 -5.50 -21.98
CA VAL A 77 0.59 -6.32 -20.87
C VAL A 77 -0.19 -7.64 -20.81
N ASP A 78 0.53 -8.76 -20.76
CA ASP A 78 -0.09 -10.06 -20.48
C ASP A 78 -0.60 -10.06 -19.03
N ARG A 79 -1.83 -10.53 -18.84
CA ARG A 79 -2.47 -10.55 -17.53
C ARG A 79 -1.70 -11.43 -16.54
N GLU A 80 -1.05 -12.49 -17.02
CA GLU A 80 -0.30 -13.42 -16.17
C GLU A 80 1.06 -12.85 -15.71
N ASP A 81 1.56 -11.80 -16.38
CA ASP A 81 2.84 -11.17 -16.04
C ASP A 81 2.72 -10.17 -14.88
N VAL A 82 1.50 -9.80 -14.46
CA VAL A 82 1.25 -8.79 -13.43
C VAL A 82 0.40 -9.30 -12.27
N VAL A 83 0.67 -8.75 -11.10
CA VAL A 83 -0.06 -8.94 -9.87
C VAL A 83 -0.88 -7.68 -9.58
N ILE A 84 -2.20 -7.83 -9.56
CA ILE A 84 -3.14 -6.72 -9.34
C ILE A 84 -3.79 -6.88 -7.98
N ALA A 85 -3.56 -5.88 -7.12
CA ALA A 85 -4.22 -5.76 -5.83
C ALA A 85 -5.29 -4.66 -5.86
N THR A 86 -6.47 -4.97 -5.33
CA THR A 86 -7.49 -3.96 -5.02
C THR A 86 -8.12 -4.23 -3.66
N LYS A 87 -9.00 -3.34 -3.20
CA LYS A 87 -9.54 -3.34 -1.84
C LYS A 87 -11.02 -3.03 -1.84
N CYS A 88 -11.71 -3.55 -0.84
CA CYS A 88 -13.06 -3.11 -0.49
C CYS A 88 -13.16 -2.73 0.98
N PHE A 89 -14.01 -1.75 1.26
CA PHE A 89 -14.53 -1.39 2.60
C PHE A 89 -15.31 -0.08 2.50
N ASN A 90 -14.74 0.92 1.82
CA ASN A 90 -15.37 2.22 1.69
C ASN A 90 -16.41 2.18 0.56
N GLY A 91 -17.45 2.99 0.66
CA GLY A 91 -18.34 3.18 -0.48
C GLY A 91 -17.68 4.10 -1.51
N THR A 92 -17.79 3.76 -2.80
CA THR A 92 -17.20 4.54 -3.89
C THR A 92 -17.86 5.90 -4.11
N HIS A 93 -19.17 6.03 -3.90
CA HIS A 93 -19.90 7.30 -4.10
C HIS A 93 -20.71 7.75 -2.88
N ASP A 94 -21.22 6.80 -2.10
CA ASP A 94 -22.03 7.06 -0.93
C ASP A 94 -21.75 6.01 0.15
N ARG A 95 -22.10 6.32 1.41
CA ARG A 95 -22.03 5.40 2.54
C ARG A 95 -23.43 4.99 3.01
N LYS A 96 -24.38 4.78 2.09
CA LYS A 96 -25.69 4.22 2.43
C LYS A 96 -25.49 2.83 3.05
N ARG A 97 -26.46 2.42 3.87
CA ARG A 97 -26.35 1.35 4.88
C ARG A 97 -25.59 0.08 4.43
N ASN A 98 -25.78 -0.37 3.20
CA ASN A 98 -25.22 -1.62 2.67
C ASN A 98 -24.21 -1.40 1.51
N ARG A 99 -23.72 -0.17 1.33
CA ARG A 99 -22.80 0.22 0.25
C ARG A 99 -21.36 0.42 0.73
N TRP A 100 -21.04 -0.04 1.94
CA TRP A 100 -19.71 -0.01 2.56
C TRP A 100 -19.65 -1.04 3.69
N GLY A 101 -18.45 -1.31 4.21
CA GLY A 101 -18.17 -2.29 5.26
C GLY A 101 -17.73 -3.64 4.71
N LEU A 102 -17.72 -4.67 5.57
CA LEU A 102 -17.28 -6.02 5.22
C LEU A 102 -18.40 -7.06 5.27
N SER A 103 -19.66 -6.61 5.23
CA SER A 103 -20.81 -7.50 5.04
C SER A 103 -20.67 -8.31 3.74
N ARG A 104 -21.18 -9.56 3.75
CA ARG A 104 -21.16 -10.43 2.58
C ARG A 104 -21.76 -9.75 1.34
N LYS A 105 -22.85 -9.01 1.52
CA LYS A 105 -23.54 -8.27 0.45
C LYS A 105 -22.61 -7.25 -0.21
N HIS A 106 -21.87 -6.48 0.57
CA HIS A 106 -20.98 -5.45 0.03
C HIS A 106 -19.71 -6.06 -0.55
N VAL A 107 -19.06 -6.99 0.14
CA VAL A 107 -17.80 -7.61 -0.29
C VAL A 107 -17.92 -8.23 -1.69
N ILE A 108 -19.00 -8.99 -1.94
CA ILE A 108 -19.24 -9.61 -3.25
C ILE A 108 -19.53 -8.54 -4.31
N ALA A 109 -20.42 -7.59 -4.02
CA ALA A 109 -20.78 -6.55 -4.99
C ALA A 109 -19.60 -5.62 -5.33
N ALA A 110 -18.75 -5.30 -4.34
CA ALA A 110 -17.55 -4.50 -4.53
C ALA A 110 -16.51 -5.23 -5.38
N CYS A 111 -16.35 -6.54 -5.18
CA CYS A 111 -15.45 -7.36 -6.00
C CYS A 111 -15.89 -7.35 -7.47
N ASP A 112 -17.17 -7.60 -7.73
CA ASP A 112 -17.73 -7.60 -9.09
C ASP A 112 -17.58 -6.24 -9.77
N ALA A 113 -17.86 -5.16 -9.05
CA ALA A 113 -17.70 -3.81 -9.58
C ALA A 113 -16.23 -3.46 -9.86
N SER A 114 -15.30 -3.94 -9.03
CA SER A 114 -13.85 -3.74 -9.21
C SER A 114 -13.35 -4.49 -10.44
N LEU A 115 -13.74 -5.75 -10.62
CA LEU A 115 -13.43 -6.55 -11.80
C LEU A 115 -13.94 -5.88 -13.09
N GLN A 116 -15.17 -5.35 -13.05
CA GLN A 116 -15.74 -4.60 -14.18
C GLN A 116 -14.92 -3.35 -14.52
N ARG A 117 -14.54 -2.54 -13.53
CA ARG A 117 -13.74 -1.32 -13.75
C ARG A 117 -12.33 -1.64 -14.25
N LEU A 118 -11.67 -2.64 -13.66
CA LEU A 118 -10.39 -3.14 -14.13
C LEU A 118 -10.49 -3.75 -15.53
N GLY A 119 -11.66 -4.30 -15.91
CA GLY A 119 -11.85 -5.07 -17.13
C GLY A 119 -11.01 -6.35 -17.09
N MET A 120 -11.13 -7.11 -15.99
CA MET A 120 -10.40 -8.35 -15.73
C MET A 120 -11.35 -9.41 -15.16
N ASP A 121 -11.00 -10.68 -15.34
CA ASP A 121 -11.81 -11.81 -14.84
C ASP A 121 -11.46 -12.20 -13.39
N TYR A 122 -10.26 -11.83 -12.92
CA TYR A 122 -9.81 -12.11 -11.56
C TYR A 122 -8.87 -11.03 -11.00
N ILE A 123 -8.86 -10.94 -9.68
CA ILE A 123 -7.94 -10.13 -8.87
C ILE A 123 -6.91 -11.06 -8.21
N ASP A 124 -5.62 -10.72 -8.27
CA ASP A 124 -4.59 -11.52 -7.61
C ASP A 124 -4.69 -11.39 -6.09
N LEU A 125 -4.75 -10.16 -5.58
CA LEU A 125 -4.81 -9.88 -4.16
C LEU A 125 -6.01 -8.98 -3.83
N TYR A 126 -7.05 -9.55 -3.23
CA TYR A 126 -8.20 -8.77 -2.78
C TYR A 126 -8.11 -8.50 -1.29
N GLN A 127 -8.15 -7.22 -0.93
CA GLN A 127 -7.83 -6.77 0.43
C GLN A 127 -9.05 -6.20 1.14
N ILE A 128 -9.19 -6.49 2.43
CA ILE A 128 -10.07 -5.69 3.29
C ILE A 128 -9.35 -4.38 3.62
N HIS A 129 -9.94 -3.25 3.22
CA HIS A 129 -9.26 -1.97 3.32
C HIS A 129 -9.12 -1.50 4.79
N ARG A 130 -10.05 -1.88 5.67
CA ARG A 130 -10.05 -1.57 7.11
C ARG A 130 -10.76 -2.68 7.88
N PHE A 131 -10.54 -2.73 9.19
CA PHE A 131 -11.38 -3.52 10.09
C PHE A 131 -12.84 -3.02 10.09
N ASP A 132 -13.81 -3.93 10.14
CA ASP A 132 -15.23 -3.60 10.31
C ASP A 132 -15.78 -4.17 11.62
N SER A 133 -16.00 -3.31 12.61
CA SER A 133 -16.56 -3.70 13.91
C SER A 133 -18.05 -4.07 13.86
N ARG A 134 -18.71 -3.89 12.72
CA ARG A 134 -20.17 -4.08 12.57
C ARG A 134 -20.52 -5.40 11.89
N THR A 135 -19.56 -6.07 11.26
CA THR A 135 -19.77 -7.35 10.60
C THR A 135 -19.02 -8.43 11.38
N PRO A 136 -19.67 -9.56 11.73
CA PRO A 136 -18.97 -10.70 12.31
C PRO A 136 -17.80 -11.15 11.44
N ILE A 137 -16.67 -11.47 12.06
CA ILE A 137 -15.43 -11.85 11.36
C ILE A 137 -15.66 -13.09 10.49
N GLU A 138 -16.46 -14.04 10.99
CA GLU A 138 -16.87 -15.26 10.31
C GLU A 138 -17.57 -14.96 8.99
N GLU A 139 -18.54 -14.03 8.99
CA GLU A 139 -19.28 -13.65 7.77
C GLU A 139 -18.33 -13.05 6.72
N THR A 140 -17.41 -12.18 7.15
CA THR A 140 -16.41 -11.59 6.25
C THR A 140 -15.50 -12.66 5.65
N ILE A 141 -14.99 -13.59 6.46
CA ILE A 141 -14.10 -14.67 6.00
C ILE A 141 -14.83 -15.59 5.02
N GLU A 142 -16.07 -15.98 5.31
CA GLU A 142 -16.88 -16.81 4.41
C GLU A 142 -17.18 -16.10 3.08
N ALA A 143 -17.43 -14.78 3.11
CA ALA A 143 -17.63 -13.98 1.90
C ALA A 143 -16.36 -13.92 1.03
N LEU A 144 -15.21 -13.66 1.63
CA LEU A 144 -13.92 -13.61 0.93
C LEU A 144 -13.50 -15.00 0.41
N SER A 145 -13.65 -16.04 1.23
CA SER A 145 -13.35 -17.43 0.86
C SER A 145 -14.23 -17.90 -0.30
N HIS A 146 -15.49 -17.47 -0.34
CA HIS A 146 -16.38 -17.72 -1.48
C HIS A 146 -15.82 -17.12 -2.77
N LEU A 147 -15.33 -15.88 -2.77
CA LEU A 147 -14.76 -15.22 -3.94
C LEU A 147 -13.50 -15.94 -4.47
N VAL A 148 -12.69 -16.49 -3.57
CA VAL A 148 -11.55 -17.34 -3.94
C VAL A 148 -12.04 -18.66 -4.57
N LYS A 149 -13.00 -19.34 -3.93
CA LYS A 149 -13.54 -20.62 -4.41
C LYS A 149 -14.17 -20.52 -5.80
N VAL A 150 -14.83 -19.40 -6.12
CA VAL A 150 -15.43 -19.17 -7.45
C VAL A 150 -14.45 -18.55 -8.46
N GLY A 151 -13.17 -18.40 -8.10
CA GLY A 151 -12.10 -18.00 -9.01
C GLY A 151 -12.07 -16.52 -9.35
N LYS A 152 -12.78 -15.64 -8.63
CA LYS A 152 -12.71 -14.17 -8.82
C LYS A 152 -11.51 -13.54 -8.14
N VAL A 153 -10.98 -14.21 -7.12
CA VAL A 153 -9.82 -13.76 -6.33
C VAL A 153 -8.82 -14.90 -6.19
N ARG A 154 -7.51 -14.62 -6.18
CA ARG A 154 -6.46 -15.63 -5.94
C ARG A 154 -6.00 -15.67 -4.48
N TYR A 155 -5.72 -14.50 -3.91
CA TYR A 155 -5.19 -14.32 -2.56
C TYR A 155 -5.94 -13.23 -1.79
N LEU A 156 -5.92 -13.32 -0.46
CA LEU A 156 -6.56 -12.36 0.44
C LEU A 156 -5.51 -11.55 1.20
N GLY A 157 -5.73 -10.25 1.32
CA GLY A 157 -4.92 -9.36 2.16
C GLY A 157 -5.77 -8.53 3.12
N ALA A 158 -5.12 -7.93 4.10
CA ALA A 158 -5.74 -7.00 5.03
C ALA A 158 -5.01 -5.67 5.04
N SER A 159 -5.67 -4.60 5.46
CA SER A 159 -5.07 -3.29 5.61
C SER A 159 -5.54 -2.62 6.90
N SER A 160 -4.62 -1.92 7.56
CA SER A 160 -4.79 -1.08 8.74
C SER A 160 -5.86 -1.52 9.74
N MET A 161 -5.42 -2.27 10.74
CA MET A 161 -6.19 -2.74 11.89
C MET A 161 -5.25 -3.07 13.04
N PHE A 162 -5.75 -3.20 14.26
CA PHE A 162 -4.91 -3.59 15.39
C PHE A 162 -4.43 -5.04 15.22
N ALA A 163 -3.26 -5.37 15.78
CA ALA A 163 -2.70 -6.72 15.70
C ALA A 163 -3.65 -7.79 16.27
N TRP A 164 -4.37 -7.50 17.37
CA TRP A 164 -5.37 -8.42 17.92
C TRP A 164 -6.57 -8.65 16.99
N GLN A 165 -6.91 -7.68 16.13
CA GLN A 165 -7.97 -7.82 15.12
C GLN A 165 -7.48 -8.73 13.98
N MET A 166 -6.26 -8.52 13.51
CA MET A 166 -5.64 -9.38 12.50
C MET A 166 -5.50 -10.82 13.02
N SER A 167 -5.06 -11.00 14.25
CA SER A 167 -4.97 -12.31 14.92
C SER A 167 -6.32 -13.04 14.94
N LYS A 168 -7.43 -12.32 15.24
CA LYS A 168 -8.78 -12.88 15.16
C LYS A 168 -9.13 -13.32 13.73
N TYR A 169 -8.87 -12.50 12.72
CA TYR A 169 -9.11 -12.89 11.32
C TYR A 169 -8.33 -14.14 10.91
N LEU A 170 -7.05 -14.22 11.27
CA LEU A 170 -6.20 -15.36 10.98
C LEU A 170 -6.73 -16.65 11.65
N TYR A 171 -6.99 -16.59 12.96
CA TYR A 171 -7.46 -17.75 13.72
C TYR A 171 -8.86 -18.20 13.30
N THR A 172 -9.78 -17.27 13.05
CA THR A 172 -11.12 -17.62 12.58
C THR A 172 -11.07 -18.26 11.18
N ALA A 173 -10.16 -17.81 10.30
CA ALA A 173 -9.99 -18.43 8.98
C ALA A 173 -9.54 -19.89 9.13
N ASP A 174 -8.56 -20.15 10.00
CA ASP A 174 -8.06 -21.50 10.28
C ASP A 174 -9.17 -22.38 10.90
N ALA A 175 -9.93 -21.84 11.86
CA ALA A 175 -11.00 -22.57 12.55
C ALA A 175 -12.18 -22.94 11.63
N LEU A 176 -12.51 -22.10 10.66
CA LEU A 176 -13.57 -22.36 9.67
C LEU A 176 -13.09 -23.21 8.48
N GLY A 177 -11.79 -23.49 8.37
CA GLY A 177 -11.20 -24.04 7.14
C GLY A 177 -11.34 -23.10 5.93
N GLY A 178 -11.41 -21.78 6.20
CA GLY A 178 -11.50 -20.72 5.21
C GLY A 178 -10.14 -20.37 4.59
N VAL A 179 -10.14 -19.35 3.73
CA VAL A 179 -8.91 -18.84 3.12
C VAL A 179 -8.24 -17.85 4.06
N ARG A 180 -6.96 -18.10 4.35
CA ARG A 180 -6.13 -17.27 5.23
C ARG A 180 -5.63 -16.00 4.51
N PHE A 181 -5.46 -14.92 5.26
CA PHE A 181 -4.84 -13.70 4.74
C PHE A 181 -3.32 -13.88 4.58
N VAL A 182 -2.78 -13.46 3.45
CA VAL A 182 -1.36 -13.66 3.09
C VAL A 182 -0.54 -12.38 3.12
N SER A 183 -1.20 -11.22 3.17
CA SER A 183 -0.53 -9.93 3.26
C SER A 183 -1.20 -8.96 4.22
N MET A 184 -0.39 -8.02 4.72
CA MET A 184 -0.83 -6.88 5.51
C MET A 184 -0.29 -5.58 4.88
N GLN A 185 -1.21 -4.74 4.41
CA GLN A 185 -0.95 -3.39 3.93
C GLN A 185 -1.10 -2.40 5.10
N ASN A 186 -0.07 -2.30 5.93
CA ASN A 186 -0.03 -1.46 7.11
C ASN A 186 0.62 -0.08 6.86
N HIS A 187 0.47 0.83 7.83
CA HIS A 187 1.11 2.14 7.79
C HIS A 187 2.51 2.02 8.39
N TYR A 188 3.58 2.05 7.58
CA TYR A 188 4.92 1.89 8.13
C TYR A 188 5.96 2.67 7.33
N ASN A 189 6.69 3.56 8.02
CA ASN A 189 7.77 4.38 7.48
C ASN A 189 8.59 4.98 8.64
N LEU A 190 9.64 5.74 8.33
CA LEU A 190 10.54 6.32 9.34
C LEU A 190 9.83 7.20 10.39
N VAL A 191 8.75 7.89 10.02
CA VAL A 191 8.01 8.79 10.93
C VAL A 191 6.80 8.14 11.58
N TYR A 192 6.44 6.90 11.23
CA TYR A 192 5.38 6.15 11.88
C TYR A 192 5.76 4.67 12.00
N ARG A 193 6.06 4.24 13.24
CA ARG A 193 6.64 2.93 13.56
C ARG A 193 5.87 2.16 14.62
N GLU A 194 4.63 2.56 14.92
CA GLU A 194 3.82 1.86 15.94
C GLU A 194 3.51 0.40 15.57
N GLU A 195 3.52 0.06 14.27
CA GLU A 195 3.36 -1.31 13.78
C GLU A 195 4.50 -2.25 14.23
N GLU A 196 5.68 -1.71 14.60
CA GLU A 196 6.82 -2.50 15.09
C GLU A 196 6.52 -3.18 16.44
N ARG A 197 5.54 -2.70 17.21
CA ARG A 197 5.22 -3.25 18.54
C ARG A 197 4.60 -4.63 18.45
N GLU A 198 3.61 -4.81 17.58
CA GLU A 198 2.74 -6.00 17.59
C GLU A 198 2.39 -6.50 16.18
N MET A 199 2.00 -5.62 15.26
CA MET A 199 1.54 -6.05 13.94
C MET A 199 2.65 -6.65 13.08
N ASN A 200 3.82 -6.00 13.02
CA ASN A 200 4.95 -6.51 12.24
C ASN A 200 5.46 -7.85 12.81
N PRO A 201 5.70 -8.00 14.13
CA PRO A 201 6.01 -9.29 14.72
C PRO A 201 4.96 -10.37 14.44
N LEU A 202 3.67 -10.05 14.60
CA LEU A 202 2.57 -10.97 14.28
C LEU A 202 2.65 -11.42 12.82
N CYS A 203 2.83 -10.50 11.87
CA CYS A 203 2.90 -10.85 10.45
C CYS A 203 4.09 -11.74 10.13
N VAL A 204 5.27 -11.45 10.70
CA VAL A 204 6.47 -12.27 10.51
C VAL A 204 6.26 -13.69 11.07
N ASP A 205 5.76 -13.80 12.29
CA ASP A 205 5.46 -15.09 12.93
C ASP A 205 4.44 -15.91 12.12
N GLN A 206 3.42 -15.24 11.60
CA GLN A 206 2.28 -15.85 10.93
C GLN A 206 2.48 -16.05 9.42
N GLY A 207 3.67 -15.75 8.87
CA GLY A 207 3.97 -15.90 7.44
C GLY A 207 3.20 -14.94 6.53
N VAL A 208 2.76 -13.80 7.07
CA VAL A 208 2.03 -12.74 6.36
C VAL A 208 3.01 -11.69 5.85
N GLY A 209 3.01 -11.42 4.54
CA GLY A 209 3.90 -10.43 3.93
C GLY A 209 3.46 -8.99 4.21
N LEU A 210 4.39 -8.12 4.61
CA LEU A 210 4.11 -6.70 4.78
C LEU A 210 4.27 -5.96 3.45
N ILE A 211 3.27 -5.15 3.09
CA ILE A 211 3.28 -4.29 1.90
C ILE A 211 2.94 -2.84 2.29
N PRO A 212 3.84 -2.14 3.00
CA PRO A 212 3.50 -0.88 3.66
C PRO A 212 3.00 0.22 2.71
N TRP A 213 1.95 0.93 3.11
CA TRP A 213 1.48 2.12 2.40
C TRP A 213 2.12 3.40 2.96
N SER A 214 2.22 4.43 2.09
CA SER A 214 2.93 5.69 2.38
C SER A 214 4.37 5.48 2.90
N PRO A 215 5.22 4.72 2.20
CA PRO A 215 6.60 4.45 2.64
C PRO A 215 7.45 5.73 2.74
N LEU A 216 7.12 6.75 1.94
CA LEU A 216 7.77 8.07 1.98
C LEU A 216 6.97 9.13 2.74
N ALA A 217 6.05 8.70 3.61
CA ALA A 217 5.19 9.61 4.39
C ALA A 217 4.51 10.69 3.53
N ARG A 218 3.90 10.27 2.41
CA ARG A 218 3.26 11.15 1.41
C ARG A 218 4.21 12.20 0.80
N GLY A 219 5.51 11.90 0.76
CA GLY A 219 6.56 12.71 0.13
C GLY A 219 7.39 13.52 1.12
N LEU A 220 7.06 13.49 2.42
CA LEU A 220 7.83 14.18 3.47
C LEU A 220 9.24 13.62 3.63
N LEU A 221 9.40 12.30 3.53
CA LEU A 221 10.72 11.64 3.64
C LEU A 221 11.55 11.75 2.36
N ALA A 222 11.00 12.31 1.29
CA ALA A 222 11.69 12.46 0.01
C ALA A 222 12.46 13.79 -0.12
N ARG A 223 12.43 14.64 0.92
CA ARG A 223 12.92 16.02 0.87
C ARG A 223 13.36 16.49 2.25
N PRO A 224 14.19 17.54 2.35
CA PRO A 224 14.54 18.12 3.64
C PRO A 224 13.35 18.91 4.25
N PRO A 225 13.35 19.18 5.57
CA PRO A 225 12.21 19.79 6.27
C PRO A 225 11.75 21.14 5.67
N GLU A 226 12.67 21.93 5.14
CA GLU A 226 12.40 23.25 4.56
C GLU A 226 11.54 23.17 3.29
N ALA A 227 11.54 22.01 2.61
CA ALA A 227 10.77 21.75 1.41
C ALA A 227 9.41 21.07 1.68
N ARG A 228 8.99 20.96 2.95
CA ARG A 228 7.77 20.26 3.40
C ARG A 228 6.53 20.61 2.57
N HIS A 229 6.33 21.89 2.24
CA HIS A 229 5.16 22.39 1.51
C HIS A 229 5.40 22.61 0.00
N ALA A 230 6.51 22.13 -0.57
CA ALA A 230 6.93 22.46 -1.94
C ALA A 230 6.12 21.79 -3.08
N THR A 231 4.94 21.20 -2.80
CA THR A 231 4.15 20.49 -3.80
C THR A 231 2.66 20.65 -3.54
N LEU A 232 1.84 20.69 -4.59
CA LEU A 232 0.38 20.76 -4.50
C LEU A 232 -0.21 19.72 -3.54
N ARG A 233 0.26 18.46 -3.59
CA ARG A 233 -0.18 17.42 -2.64
C ARG A 233 0.17 17.78 -1.20
N ALA A 234 1.37 18.29 -0.93
CA ALA A 234 1.74 18.69 0.43
C ALA A 234 0.89 19.85 0.98
N GLU A 235 0.35 20.70 0.11
CA GLU A 235 -0.53 21.81 0.48
C GLU A 235 -1.98 21.36 0.69
N THR A 236 -2.47 20.44 -0.15
CA THR A 236 -3.90 20.09 -0.25
C THR A 236 -4.29 18.75 0.37
N ASP A 237 -3.33 17.91 0.77
CA ASP A 237 -3.58 16.60 1.35
C ASP A 237 -3.84 16.69 2.87
N ASP A 238 -5.08 16.99 3.24
CA ASP A 238 -5.47 17.14 4.66
C ASP A 238 -5.24 15.88 5.48
N PHE A 239 -5.29 14.71 4.84
CA PHE A 239 -4.99 13.45 5.52
C PHE A 239 -3.51 13.36 5.91
N ALA A 240 -2.58 13.86 5.09
CA ALA A 240 -1.17 13.96 5.46
C ALA A 240 -0.96 14.85 6.69
N LYS A 241 -1.68 15.98 6.77
CA LYS A 241 -1.61 16.92 7.90
C LYS A 241 -2.12 16.30 9.21
N GLN A 242 -3.06 15.36 9.13
CA GLN A 242 -3.54 14.62 10.29
C GLN A 242 -2.52 13.57 10.76
N LEU A 243 -1.86 12.89 9.81
CA LEU A 243 -0.90 11.81 10.10
C LEU A 243 0.46 12.31 10.60
N TYR A 244 1.00 13.38 10.01
CA TYR A 244 2.37 13.83 10.22
C TYR A 244 2.37 15.29 10.66
N ARG A 245 2.47 15.52 11.97
CA ARG A 245 2.35 16.85 12.58
C ARG A 245 3.25 17.05 13.81
N ARG A 246 4.03 16.04 14.18
CA ARG A 246 4.78 16.06 15.42
C ARG A 246 6.13 16.71 15.17
N PRO A 247 6.67 17.50 16.10
CA PRO A 247 8.05 18.00 16.00
C PRO A 247 9.09 16.89 15.86
N ALA A 248 8.82 15.69 16.39
CA ALA A 248 9.66 14.51 16.19
C ALA A 248 9.72 14.07 14.72
N ASP A 249 8.64 14.24 13.96
CA ASP A 249 8.62 13.89 12.53
C ASP A 249 9.63 14.74 11.75
N ASP A 250 9.75 16.04 12.07
CA ASP A 250 10.72 16.94 11.43
C ASP A 250 12.16 16.59 11.78
N ARG A 251 12.44 16.14 13.02
CA ARG A 251 13.77 15.63 13.40
C ARG A 251 14.16 14.39 12.61
N VAL A 252 13.23 13.43 12.46
CA VAL A 252 13.46 12.24 11.64
C VAL A 252 13.72 12.61 10.17
N ILE A 253 12.96 13.56 9.61
CA ILE A 253 13.15 14.03 8.22
C ILE A 253 14.52 14.70 8.06
N ALA A 254 14.94 15.53 9.02
CA ALA A 254 16.25 16.19 9.00
C ALA A 254 17.40 15.17 9.03
N VAL A 255 17.34 14.19 9.94
CA VAL A 255 18.36 13.14 10.03
C VAL A 255 18.39 12.27 8.77
N ASN A 256 17.23 11.94 8.19
CA ASN A 256 17.18 11.23 6.91
C ASN A 256 17.87 12.01 5.79
N ALA A 257 17.65 13.32 5.71
CA ALA A 257 18.29 14.18 4.72
C ALA A 257 19.81 14.29 4.94
N GLU A 258 20.26 14.39 6.19
CA GLU A 258 21.69 14.42 6.54
C GLU A 258 22.39 13.11 6.15
N ILE A 259 21.81 11.96 6.50
CA ILE A 259 22.37 10.64 6.17
C ILE A 259 22.40 10.43 4.67
N ALA A 260 21.34 10.81 3.96
CA ALA A 260 21.31 10.78 2.49
C ALA A 260 22.44 11.63 1.90
N GLY A 261 22.63 12.86 2.38
CA GLY A 261 23.71 13.75 1.96
C GLY A 261 25.10 13.16 2.19
N ARG A 262 25.36 12.61 3.38
CA ARG A 262 26.64 11.94 3.69
C ARG A 262 26.92 10.74 2.77
N LEU A 263 25.89 10.00 2.38
CA LEU A 263 26.01 8.83 1.50
C LEU A 263 25.97 9.18 0.00
N GLY A 264 25.80 10.45 -0.37
CA GLY A 264 25.63 10.86 -1.77
C GLY A 264 24.32 10.37 -2.40
N LEU A 265 23.30 10.12 -1.57
CA LEU A 265 21.98 9.62 -1.96
C LEU A 265 20.91 10.71 -1.83
N LYS A 266 19.74 10.44 -2.40
CA LYS A 266 18.54 11.25 -2.16
C LYS A 266 17.80 10.78 -0.91
N PRO A 267 17.10 11.66 -0.17
CA PRO A 267 16.34 11.27 1.03
C PRO A 267 15.30 10.17 0.79
N ALA A 268 14.71 10.13 -0.42
CA ALA A 268 13.78 9.06 -0.79
C ALA A 268 14.46 7.68 -0.86
N GLN A 269 15.70 7.62 -1.34
CA GLN A 269 16.47 6.38 -1.47
C GLN A 269 16.82 5.80 -0.10
N THR A 270 17.30 6.63 0.83
CA THR A 270 17.62 6.19 2.20
C THR A 270 16.39 5.74 2.97
N ALA A 271 15.27 6.48 2.87
CA ALA A 271 14.03 6.13 3.54
C ALA A 271 13.43 4.81 3.02
N LEU A 272 13.44 4.60 1.71
CA LEU A 272 12.98 3.35 1.11
C LEU A 272 13.92 2.18 1.42
N ALA A 273 15.24 2.38 1.35
CA ALA A 273 16.22 1.35 1.67
C ALA A 273 16.10 0.89 3.13
N TRP A 274 15.87 1.83 4.05
CA TRP A 274 15.58 1.50 5.45
C TRP A 274 14.36 0.61 5.58
N LEU A 275 13.25 0.96 4.92
CA LEU A 275 11.99 0.22 5.01
C LEU A 275 12.11 -1.17 4.36
N LEU A 276 12.78 -1.27 3.21
CA LEU A 276 13.06 -2.53 2.51
C LEU A 276 13.94 -3.47 3.34
N GLY A 277 14.77 -2.93 4.23
CA GLY A 277 15.60 -3.71 5.15
C GLY A 277 14.86 -4.29 6.36
N LYS A 278 13.56 -3.96 6.55
CA LYS A 278 12.80 -4.39 7.72
C LYS A 278 12.28 -5.83 7.58
N PRO A 279 12.29 -6.62 8.66
CA PRO A 279 11.74 -7.97 8.66
C PRO A 279 10.29 -8.00 8.18
N GLY A 280 9.96 -8.95 7.30
CA GLY A 280 8.62 -9.14 6.76
C GLY A 280 8.21 -8.17 5.66
N VAL A 281 8.94 -7.07 5.41
CA VAL A 281 8.63 -6.12 4.33
C VAL A 281 8.94 -6.74 2.99
N VAL A 282 7.89 -7.07 2.24
CA VAL A 282 7.97 -7.68 0.90
C VAL A 282 8.12 -6.59 -0.16
N SER A 283 7.14 -5.67 -0.20
CA SER A 283 7.02 -4.70 -1.29
C SER A 283 6.30 -3.42 -0.83
N PRO A 284 7.03 -2.38 -0.38
CA PRO A 284 6.45 -1.08 -0.09
C PRO A 284 5.71 -0.49 -1.30
N ILE A 285 4.57 0.16 -1.04
CA ILE A 285 3.69 0.73 -2.07
C ILE A 285 4.10 2.18 -2.33
N ILE A 286 4.89 2.37 -3.38
CA ILE A 286 5.40 3.68 -3.80
C ILE A 286 4.35 4.43 -4.63
N GLY A 287 4.48 5.75 -4.72
CA GLY A 287 3.66 6.58 -5.62
C GLY A 287 4.54 7.48 -6.47
N ALA A 288 4.20 7.61 -7.76
CA ALA A 288 4.95 8.44 -8.71
C ALA A 288 4.02 9.44 -9.40
N SER A 289 4.38 10.73 -9.33
CA SER A 289 3.63 11.83 -9.98
C SER A 289 4.51 12.80 -10.74
N LYS A 290 5.84 12.61 -10.71
CA LYS A 290 6.83 13.44 -11.41
C LYS A 290 7.94 12.54 -11.95
N PRO A 291 8.57 12.93 -13.08
CA PRO A 291 9.77 12.25 -13.56
C PRO A 291 10.84 12.15 -12.46
N GLY A 292 11.59 11.04 -12.43
CA GLY A 292 12.61 10.79 -11.40
C GLY A 292 12.10 10.07 -10.16
N HIS A 293 10.79 10.13 -9.84
CA HIS A 293 10.27 9.48 -8.63
C HIS A 293 10.44 7.96 -8.66
N LEU A 294 10.24 7.34 -9.83
CA LEU A 294 10.35 5.90 -9.96
C LEU A 294 11.80 5.46 -9.98
N GLU A 295 12.66 6.20 -10.67
CA GLU A 295 14.11 6.00 -10.72
C GLU A 295 14.72 6.08 -9.31
N ASP A 296 14.29 7.06 -8.51
CA ASP A 296 14.72 7.20 -7.12
C ASP A 296 14.26 6.03 -6.25
N ALA A 297 13.05 5.52 -6.47
CA ALA A 297 12.56 4.36 -5.76
C ALA A 297 13.31 3.08 -6.15
N LEU A 298 13.56 2.87 -7.45
CA LEU A 298 14.31 1.72 -7.97
C LEU A 298 15.74 1.70 -7.44
N ALA A 299 16.42 2.85 -7.42
CA ALA A 299 17.77 2.96 -6.89
C ALA A 299 17.88 2.54 -5.41
N ALA A 300 16.80 2.66 -4.62
CA ALA A 300 16.78 2.22 -3.22
C ALA A 300 16.98 0.71 -3.05
N LEU A 301 16.70 -0.11 -4.08
CA LEU A 301 16.89 -1.57 -4.04
C LEU A 301 18.36 -1.99 -3.93
N ASP A 302 19.27 -1.13 -4.40
CA ASP A 302 20.71 -1.38 -4.42
C ASP A 302 21.44 -0.72 -3.23
N VAL A 303 20.74 0.11 -2.46
CA VAL A 303 21.29 0.74 -1.26
C VAL A 303 21.41 -0.27 -0.12
N ARG A 304 22.54 -0.22 0.59
CA ARG A 304 22.79 -0.98 1.82
C ARG A 304 23.18 0.00 2.92
N LEU A 305 22.28 0.18 3.88
CA LEU A 305 22.54 1.03 5.05
C LEU A 305 23.33 0.24 6.09
N SER A 306 24.32 0.89 6.72
CA SER A 306 25.03 0.29 7.85
C SER A 306 24.12 0.21 9.08
N VAL A 307 24.52 -0.60 10.07
CA VAL A 307 23.81 -0.68 11.35
C VAL A 307 23.79 0.69 12.03
N GLU A 308 24.87 1.45 11.91
CA GLU A 308 25.02 2.80 12.42
C GLU A 308 24.05 3.77 11.72
N ASP A 309 23.93 3.70 10.38
CA ASP A 309 22.97 4.51 9.62
C ASP A 309 21.53 4.22 10.05
N VAL A 310 21.18 2.93 10.17
CA VAL A 310 19.85 2.51 10.60
C VAL A 310 19.54 3.01 12.02
N ARG A 311 20.48 2.85 12.96
CA ARG A 311 20.32 3.38 14.32
C ARG A 311 20.16 4.90 14.33
N ALA A 312 20.93 5.61 13.53
CA ALA A 312 20.85 7.06 13.45
C ALA A 312 19.50 7.54 12.87
N LEU A 313 19.01 6.91 11.79
CA LEU A 313 17.69 7.18 11.22
C LEU A 313 16.55 6.98 12.23
N GLU A 314 16.71 6.01 13.14
CA GLU A 314 15.68 5.60 14.09
C GLU A 314 15.72 6.35 15.42
N ALA A 315 16.90 6.84 15.83
CA ALA A 315 17.11 7.53 17.11
C ALA A 315 16.18 8.71 17.39
N PRO A 316 15.83 9.59 16.42
CA PRO A 316 14.93 10.71 16.69
C PRO A 316 13.44 10.33 16.75
N TYR A 317 13.08 9.06 16.51
CA TYR A 317 11.70 8.62 16.56
C TYR A 317 11.15 8.68 17.99
N GLU A 318 9.96 9.25 18.12
CA GLU A 318 9.17 9.21 19.35
C GLU A 318 7.87 8.44 19.10
N PRO A 319 7.34 7.72 20.11
CA PRO A 319 6.05 7.07 20.02
C PRO A 319 4.93 8.00 19.49
N ALA A 320 4.14 7.48 18.57
CA ALA A 320 3.00 8.16 17.96
C ALA A 320 1.68 7.66 18.53
N ALA A 321 0.65 8.49 18.45
CA ALA A 321 -0.71 7.98 18.51
C ALA A 321 -0.97 7.08 17.30
N ILE A 322 -1.72 6.00 17.51
CA ILE A 322 -2.09 5.08 16.44
C ILE A 322 -2.89 5.84 15.37
N ALA A 323 -2.49 5.68 14.12
CA ALA A 323 -3.03 6.41 12.99
C ALA A 323 -3.43 5.46 11.85
N GLY A 324 -4.43 5.86 11.06
CA GLY A 324 -4.89 5.09 9.90
C GLY A 324 -5.76 3.86 10.19
N HIS A 325 -5.86 3.44 11.46
CA HIS A 325 -6.77 2.40 11.93
C HIS A 325 -8.20 2.94 12.05
N VAL A 326 -9.21 2.07 11.89
CA VAL A 326 -10.64 2.38 12.08
C VAL A 326 -11.22 1.43 13.12
#